data_AF-A0A7C8HFN2-F1
#
_entry.id   AF-A0A7C8HFN2-F1
#
_cell.length_a   1.000
_cell.length_b   1.000
_cell.length_c   1.000
_cell.angle_alpha   90.00
_cell.angle_beta   90.00
_cell.angle_gamma   90.00
#
_symmetry.space_group_name_H-M   'P 1'
#
loop_
_entity.id
_entity.type
_entity.pdbx_description
1 polymer ?
#
loop_
_entity_poly.entity_id
_entity_poly.type
_entity_poly.pdbx_seq_one_letter_code
_entity_poly.pdbx_strand_id
1 'polypeptide(L)'
;MSKKLNLLMFSGDYDKALAALILANTARDMDMEVTMFFAFWGLFLLRTGENGNTEEKSPYEKLFGMMTPKGPEELPLSKMNFSGLGKKMLIDMMEEDGAPRLINFLNGARKRGVNFYGCKLSMEIMGISKEELIPEVEVIEAKEYLKDALESDIQLFI
;
A
#
# COMPACT_ATOMS: atom_id res chain seq x y z
N MET A 1 -0.28 -19.90 19.45
CA MET A 1 0.28 -19.15 18.31
C MET A 1 -0.70 -18.05 18.00
N SER A 2 -0.22 -16.81 17.76
CA SER A 2 -1.08 -15.74 17.25
C SER A 2 -1.57 -16.13 15.85
N LYS A 3 -2.81 -15.75 15.52
CA LYS A 3 -3.36 -15.94 14.17
C LYS A 3 -2.67 -15.00 13.18
N LYS A 4 -2.52 -15.42 11.94
CA LYS A 4 -1.82 -14.66 10.89
C LYS A 4 -2.77 -14.20 9.78
N LEU A 5 -2.72 -12.91 9.46
CA LEU A 5 -3.39 -12.30 8.30
C LEU A 5 -2.35 -11.91 7.26
N ASN A 6 -2.52 -12.38 6.03
CA ASN A 6 -1.71 -11.99 4.88
C ASN A 6 -2.58 -11.29 3.83
N LEU A 7 -2.17 -10.07 3.46
CA LEU A 7 -2.82 -9.26 2.44
C LEU A 7 -1.86 -9.04 1.27
N LEU A 8 -2.20 -9.54 0.08
CA LEU A 8 -1.56 -9.11 -1.15
C LEU A 8 -2.27 -7.85 -1.64
N MET A 9 -1.60 -6.70 -1.51
CA MET A 9 -2.03 -5.42 -2.04
C MET A 9 -1.56 -5.25 -3.48
N PHE A 10 -2.45 -5.57 -4.42
CA PHE A 10 -2.25 -5.33 -5.84
C PHE A 10 -2.88 -4.01 -6.28
N SER A 11 -4.07 -3.70 -5.77
CA SER A 11 -4.81 -2.50 -6.15
C SER A 11 -4.16 -1.22 -5.61
N GLY A 12 -4.11 -0.19 -6.45
CA GLY A 12 -3.66 1.16 -6.11
C GLY A 12 -4.82 2.16 -5.97
N ASP A 13 -5.97 1.68 -5.50
CA ASP A 13 -7.18 2.48 -5.34
C ASP A 13 -7.36 2.90 -3.87
N TYR A 14 -7.74 4.16 -3.63
CA TYR A 14 -7.87 4.76 -2.30
C TYR A 14 -8.82 3.98 -1.39
N ASP A 15 -10.00 3.63 -1.91
CA ASP A 15 -11.06 2.92 -1.19
C ASP A 15 -10.69 1.46 -0.87
N LYS A 16 -9.98 0.77 -1.78
CA LYS A 16 -9.49 -0.59 -1.53
C LYS A 16 -8.33 -0.60 -0.53
N ALA A 17 -7.40 0.35 -0.66
CA ALA A 17 -6.32 0.52 0.30
C ALA A 17 -6.86 0.87 1.69
N LEU A 18 -7.91 1.70 1.77
CA LEU A 18 -8.60 2.02 3.01
C LEU A 18 -9.19 0.75 3.64
N ALA A 19 -9.91 -0.06 2.87
CA ALA A 19 -10.46 -1.33 3.35
C ALA A 19 -9.36 -2.28 3.86
N ALA A 20 -8.26 -2.43 3.11
CA ALA A 20 -7.13 -3.28 3.51
C ALA A 20 -6.48 -2.81 4.82
N LEU A 21 -6.24 -1.50 4.97
CA LEU A 21 -5.63 -0.96 6.19
C LEU A 21 -6.59 -0.97 7.39
N ILE A 22 -7.91 -0.88 7.17
CA ILE A 22 -8.90 -1.13 8.23
C ILE A 22 -8.77 -2.57 8.73
N LEU A 23 -8.71 -3.55 7.82
CA LEU A 23 -8.51 -4.96 8.18
C LEU A 23 -7.18 -5.18 8.90
N ALA A 24 -6.09 -4.61 8.38
CA ALA A 24 -4.76 -4.74 8.98
C ALA A 24 -4.70 -4.16 10.40
N ASN A 25 -5.21 -2.95 10.62
CA ASN A 25 -5.25 -2.34 11.95
C ASN A 25 -6.14 -3.15 12.92
N THR A 26 -7.32 -3.58 12.47
CA THR A 26 -8.24 -4.38 13.29
C THR A 26 -7.62 -5.73 13.66
N ALA A 27 -6.94 -6.39 12.72
CA ALA A 27 -6.24 -7.64 12.99
C ALA A 27 -5.11 -7.45 14.03
N ARG A 28 -4.37 -6.34 13.96
CA ARG A 28 -3.38 -5.99 14.99
C ARG A 28 -4.03 -5.71 16.36
N ASP A 29 -5.19 -5.06 16.40
CA ASP A 29 -5.96 -4.85 17.63
C ASP A 29 -6.51 -6.18 18.20
N MET A 30 -6.62 -7.22 17.37
CA MET A 30 -6.96 -8.60 17.75
C MET A 30 -5.73 -9.47 18.03
N ASP A 31 -4.57 -8.85 18.26
CA ASP A 31 -3.27 -9.51 18.51
C ASP A 31 -2.78 -10.44 17.39
N MET A 32 -3.32 -10.31 16.16
CA MET A 32 -2.89 -11.09 14.99
C MET A 32 -1.56 -10.57 14.45
N GLU A 33 -0.72 -11.47 13.93
CA GLU A 33 0.39 -11.08 13.07
C GLU A 33 -0.16 -10.68 11.69
N VAL A 34 0.33 -9.57 11.14
CA VAL A 34 -0.17 -9.04 9.87
C VAL A 34 0.98 -8.79 8.91
N THR A 35 0.89 -9.42 7.74
CA THR A 35 1.77 -9.20 6.61
C THR A 35 1.00 -8.52 5.49
N MET A 36 1.57 -7.46 4.92
CA MET A 36 1.05 -6.82 3.72
C MET A 36 2.13 -6.84 2.62
N PHE A 37 1.85 -7.56 1.53
CA PHE A 37 2.72 -7.68 0.37
C PHE A 37 2.21 -6.81 -0.78
N PHE A 38 2.97 -5.78 -1.13
CA PHE A 38 2.61 -4.76 -2.11
C PHE A 38 3.23 -5.10 -3.47
N ALA A 39 2.35 -5.36 -4.44
CA ALA A 39 2.72 -5.65 -5.82
C ALA A 39 2.07 -4.65 -6.76
N PHE A 40 2.74 -4.35 -7.87
CA PHE A 40 2.27 -3.40 -8.88
C PHE A 40 1.74 -2.10 -8.28
N TRP A 41 0.47 -1.77 -8.52
CA TRP A 41 -0.16 -0.50 -8.12
C TRP A 41 -0.21 -0.30 -6.60
N GLY A 42 -0.22 -1.39 -5.83
CA GLY A 42 -0.16 -1.33 -4.37
C GLY A 42 1.10 -0.65 -3.86
N LEU A 43 2.22 -0.68 -4.59
CA LEU A 43 3.46 0.00 -4.21
C LEU A 43 3.28 1.51 -4.04
N PHE A 44 2.33 2.13 -4.75
CA PHE A 44 2.06 3.57 -4.63
C PHE A 44 1.54 3.97 -3.25
N LEU A 45 0.93 3.04 -2.51
CA LEU A 45 0.49 3.29 -1.14
C LEU A 45 1.67 3.56 -0.19
N LEU A 46 2.84 3.03 -0.52
CA LEU A 46 4.04 3.09 0.32
C LEU A 46 4.98 4.23 -0.06
N ARG A 47 4.69 4.98 -1.13
CA ARG A 47 5.56 6.08 -1.57
C ARG A 47 5.52 7.24 -0.57
N THR A 48 6.68 7.83 -0.30
CA THR A 48 6.85 8.98 0.61
C THR A 48 6.74 10.33 -0.10
N GLY A 49 6.74 10.33 -1.43
CA GLY A 49 6.83 11.52 -2.27
C GLY A 49 8.26 12.06 -2.41
N GLU A 50 9.24 11.46 -1.74
CA GLU A 50 10.65 11.74 -1.96
C GLU A 50 11.10 11.22 -3.32
N ASN A 51 12.05 11.91 -3.93
CA ASN A 51 12.62 11.48 -5.20
C ASN A 51 13.71 10.45 -4.91
N GLY A 52 13.60 9.26 -5.50
CA GLY A 52 14.67 8.27 -5.51
C GLY A 52 15.83 8.67 -6.41
N ASN A 53 16.79 7.76 -6.59
CA ASN A 53 17.91 7.98 -7.50
C ASN A 53 17.39 8.09 -8.95
N THR A 54 17.32 9.31 -9.47
CA THR A 54 16.83 9.58 -10.84
C THR A 54 17.90 9.33 -11.91
N GLU A 55 19.17 9.19 -11.56
CA GLU A 55 20.24 9.01 -12.54
C GLU A 55 20.20 7.64 -13.19
N GLU A 56 19.81 6.61 -12.44
CA GLU A 56 19.74 5.21 -12.88
C GLU A 56 18.44 4.87 -13.63
N LYS A 57 17.42 5.72 -13.56
CA LYS A 57 16.12 5.48 -14.19
C LYS A 57 16.12 5.79 -15.69
N SER A 58 15.56 4.87 -16.46
CA SER A 58 15.22 5.06 -17.87
C SER A 58 14.21 6.19 -18.07
N PRO A 59 14.09 6.75 -19.30
CA PRO A 59 13.08 7.77 -19.61
C PRO A 59 11.64 7.32 -19.32
N TYR A 60 11.33 6.04 -19.52
CA TYR A 60 9.99 5.50 -19.25
C TYR A 60 9.70 5.42 -17.74
N GLU A 61 10.66 5.00 -16.93
CA GLU A 61 10.51 4.96 -15.47
C GLU A 61 10.35 6.37 -14.88
N LYS A 62 11.10 7.34 -15.41
CA LYS A 62 10.96 8.75 -15.04
C LYS A 62 9.56 9.27 -15.35
N LEU A 63 9.08 9.04 -16.57
CA LEU A 63 7.74 9.47 -16.98
C LEU A 63 6.65 8.77 -16.15
N PHE A 64 6.77 7.46 -15.94
CA PHE A 64 5.84 6.69 -15.12
C PHE A 64 5.80 7.20 -13.67
N GLY A 65 6.97 7.44 -13.06
CA GLY A 65 7.07 7.98 -11.69
C GLY A 65 6.48 9.39 -11.53
N MET A 66 6.47 10.20 -12.59
CA MET A 66 5.83 11.53 -12.60
C MET A 66 4.32 11.47 -12.77
N MET A 67 3.80 10.50 -13.54
CA MET A 67 2.37 10.38 -13.85
C MET A 67 1.57 9.54 -12.85
N THR A 68 2.26 8.90 -11.90
CA THR A 68 1.66 8.00 -10.91
C THR A 68 1.58 8.64 -9.53
N PRO A 69 0.64 8.19 -8.67
CA PRO A 69 0.52 8.69 -7.30
C PRO A 69 1.83 8.60 -6.53
N LYS A 70 2.20 9.69 -5.86
CA LYS A 70 3.43 9.81 -5.06
C LYS A 70 3.25 9.43 -3.60
N GLY A 71 2.06 8.99 -3.23
CA GLY A 71 1.75 8.51 -1.89
C GLY A 71 0.27 8.15 -1.73
N PRO A 72 -0.14 7.73 -0.51
CA PRO A 72 -1.48 7.22 -0.25
C PRO A 72 -2.59 8.23 -0.58
N GLU A 73 -2.38 9.52 -0.26
CA GLU A 73 -3.38 10.56 -0.48
C GLU A 73 -3.52 10.98 -1.94
N GLU A 74 -2.71 10.47 -2.86
CA GLU A 74 -2.83 10.71 -4.30
C GLU A 74 -3.53 9.56 -5.04
N LEU A 75 -3.81 8.42 -4.38
CA LEU A 75 -4.48 7.29 -5.02
C LEU A 75 -5.89 7.68 -5.52
N PRO A 76 -6.31 7.26 -6.73
CA PRO A 76 -7.67 7.49 -7.23
C PRO A 76 -8.68 6.57 -6.53
N LEU A 77 -9.98 6.86 -6.63
CA LEU A 77 -11.01 5.88 -6.30
C LEU A 77 -11.11 4.79 -7.36
N SER A 78 -11.42 3.56 -6.93
CA SER A 78 -11.66 2.42 -7.83
C SER A 78 -12.88 2.63 -8.73
N LYS A 79 -13.86 3.41 -8.26
CA LYS A 79 -15.09 3.76 -8.96
C LYS A 79 -15.47 5.20 -8.64
N MET A 80 -16.23 5.82 -9.54
CA MET A 80 -16.75 7.18 -9.36
C MET A 80 -15.67 8.25 -9.09
N ASN A 81 -14.42 8.05 -9.53
CA ASN A 81 -13.35 9.01 -9.24
C ASN A 81 -13.62 10.40 -9.86
N PHE A 82 -14.23 10.46 -11.05
CA PHE A 82 -14.57 11.70 -11.78
C PHE A 82 -13.43 12.74 -11.78
N SER A 83 -12.23 12.31 -12.18
CA SER A 83 -11.02 13.14 -12.16
C SER A 83 -10.69 13.75 -10.78
N GLY A 84 -11.06 13.07 -9.70
CA GLY A 84 -10.83 13.46 -8.30
C GLY A 84 -12.05 14.04 -7.58
N LEU A 85 -13.12 14.40 -8.30
CA LEU A 85 -14.33 14.96 -7.67
C LEU A 85 -15.01 13.95 -6.73
N GLY A 86 -15.18 12.70 -7.15
CA GLY A 86 -15.79 11.69 -6.29
C GLY A 86 -14.91 11.30 -5.12
N LYS A 87 -13.58 11.34 -5.28
CA LYS A 87 -12.64 11.17 -4.16
C LYS A 87 -12.84 12.25 -3.11
N LYS A 88 -12.94 13.50 -3.55
CA LYS A 88 -13.20 14.63 -2.64
C LYS A 88 -14.53 14.43 -1.90
N MET A 89 -15.60 14.05 -2.62
CA MET A 89 -16.89 13.76 -1.98
C MET A 89 -16.79 12.66 -0.91
N LEU A 90 -16.07 11.57 -1.19
CA LEU A 90 -15.87 10.51 -0.21
C LEU A 90 -15.09 11.00 1.03
N ILE A 91 -14.01 11.77 0.82
CA ILE A 91 -13.22 12.35 1.92
C ILE A 91 -14.07 13.30 2.75
N ASP A 92 -14.87 14.17 2.12
CA ASP A 92 -15.75 15.10 2.82
C ASP A 92 -16.77 14.33 3.70
N MET A 93 -17.39 13.26 3.17
CA MET A 93 -18.28 12.38 3.95
C MET A 93 -17.56 11.68 5.11
N MET A 94 -16.34 11.18 4.89
CA MET A 94 -15.53 10.57 5.95
C MET A 94 -15.23 11.58 7.06
N GLU A 95 -14.90 12.82 6.72
CA GLU A 95 -14.61 13.87 7.71
C GLU A 95 -15.85 14.29 8.51
N GLU A 96 -17.02 14.38 7.86
CA GLU A 96 -18.31 14.64 8.52
C GLU A 96 -18.65 13.57 9.57
N ASP A 97 -18.33 12.29 9.28
CA ASP A 97 -18.53 11.16 10.19
C ASP A 97 -17.37 10.95 11.17
N GLY A 98 -16.34 11.81 11.16
CA GLY A 98 -15.17 11.72 12.03
C GLY A 98 -14.23 10.55 11.71
N ALA A 99 -14.33 9.97 10.51
CA ALA A 99 -13.46 8.90 10.05
C ALA A 99 -12.07 9.43 9.63
N PRO A 100 -10.97 8.75 10.00
CA PRO A 100 -9.63 9.17 9.59
C PRO A 100 -9.39 9.04 8.08
N ARG A 101 -8.50 9.87 7.51
CA ARG A 101 -7.97 9.68 6.14
C ARG A 101 -7.07 8.45 6.00
N LEU A 102 -6.85 8.00 4.77
CA LEU A 102 -6.04 6.83 4.43
C LEU A 102 -4.63 6.84 5.05
N ILE A 103 -3.93 7.98 5.02
CA ILE A 103 -2.60 8.15 5.61
C ILE A 103 -2.60 7.85 7.12
N ASN A 104 -3.70 8.15 7.82
CA ASN A 104 -3.81 7.88 9.25
C ASN A 104 -3.93 6.38 9.52
N PHE A 105 -4.64 5.64 8.67
CA PHE A 105 -4.70 4.18 8.74
C PHE A 105 -3.35 3.53 8.41
N LEU A 106 -2.63 4.05 7.41
CA LEU A 106 -1.28 3.58 7.09
C LEU A 106 -0.33 3.80 8.27
N ASN A 107 -0.34 5.00 8.85
CA ASN A 107 0.48 5.32 10.03
C ASN A 107 0.07 4.48 11.25
N GLY A 108 -1.22 4.17 11.40
CA GLY A 108 -1.71 3.23 12.42
C GLY A 108 -1.11 1.83 12.24
N ALA A 109 -1.13 1.31 11.01
CA ALA A 109 -0.58 -0.01 10.70
C ALA A 109 0.93 -0.07 10.97
N ARG A 110 1.68 0.98 10.56
CA ARG A 110 3.11 1.13 10.85
C ARG A 110 3.40 1.12 12.35
N LYS A 111 2.70 1.94 13.13
CA LYS A 111 2.87 2.03 14.59
C LYS A 111 2.54 0.72 15.31
N ARG A 112 1.62 -0.07 14.76
CA ARG A 112 1.22 -1.37 15.31
C ARG A 112 2.14 -2.52 14.88
N GLY A 113 3.17 -2.27 14.07
CA GLY A 113 4.11 -3.32 13.64
C GLY A 113 3.51 -4.29 12.64
N VAL A 114 2.74 -3.79 11.67
CA VAL A 114 2.44 -4.55 10.44
C VAL A 114 3.74 -4.74 9.65
N ASN A 115 3.96 -5.95 9.10
CA ASN A 115 5.09 -6.23 8.22
C ASN A 115 4.76 -5.74 6.80
N PHE A 116 5.59 -4.83 6.26
CA PHE A 116 5.40 -4.27 4.92
C PHE A 116 6.42 -4.84 3.94
N TYR A 117 5.96 -5.52 2.90
CA TYR A 117 6.82 -6.12 1.88
C TYR A 117 6.58 -5.53 0.50
N GLY A 118 7.64 -5.12 -0.19
CA GLY A 118 7.60 -4.71 -1.59
C GLY A 118 7.96 -5.86 -2.53
N CYS A 119 7.16 -6.08 -3.58
CA CYS A 119 7.48 -7.07 -4.61
C CYS A 119 8.64 -6.60 -5.47
N LYS A 120 9.78 -7.30 -5.38
CA LYS A 120 11.02 -7.00 -6.12
C LYS A 120 10.77 -6.80 -7.61
N LEU A 121 10.09 -7.74 -8.26
CA LEU A 121 9.81 -7.67 -9.70
C LEU A 121 8.94 -6.46 -10.07
N SER A 122 7.97 -6.10 -9.23
CA SER A 122 7.14 -4.91 -9.47
C SER A 122 7.94 -3.62 -9.36
N MET A 123 8.82 -3.53 -8.35
CA MET A 123 9.72 -2.39 -8.17
C MET A 123 10.68 -2.22 -9.37
N GLU A 124 11.29 -3.31 -9.83
CA GLU A 124 12.17 -3.33 -11.00
C GLU A 124 11.45 -2.91 -12.29
N ILE A 125 10.23 -3.40 -12.53
CA ILE A 125 9.45 -3.04 -13.72
C ILE A 125 9.01 -1.57 -13.70
N MET A 126 8.63 -1.06 -12.53
CA MET A 126 8.10 0.30 -12.36
C MET A 126 9.18 1.35 -12.11
N GLY A 127 10.44 0.95 -11.95
CA GLY A 127 11.55 1.82 -11.60
C GLY A 127 11.35 2.52 -10.26
N ILE A 128 10.83 1.81 -9.26
CA ILE A 128 10.63 2.31 -7.89
C ILE A 128 11.80 1.83 -7.03
N SER A 129 12.59 2.76 -6.53
CA SER A 129 13.70 2.48 -5.62
C SER A 129 13.22 2.36 -4.17
N LYS A 130 13.98 1.67 -3.33
CA LYS A 130 13.59 1.43 -1.92
C LYS A 130 13.49 2.73 -1.14
N GLU A 131 14.33 3.70 -1.48
CA GLU A 131 14.43 5.02 -0.87
C GLU A 131 13.17 5.87 -1.10
N GLU A 132 12.37 5.55 -2.12
CA GLU A 132 11.09 6.23 -2.41
C GLU A 132 9.93 5.71 -1.54
N LEU A 133 10.15 4.63 -0.79
CA LEU A 133 9.14 3.95 0.01
C LEU A 133 9.34 4.25 1.50
N ILE A 134 8.31 3.97 2.31
CA ILE A 134 8.44 4.05 3.77
C ILE A 134 9.60 3.14 4.26
N PRO A 135 10.35 3.57 5.29
CA PRO A 135 11.59 2.90 5.69
C PRO A 135 11.40 1.46 6.17
N GLU A 136 10.19 1.10 6.62
CA GLU A 136 9.86 -0.24 7.11
C GLU A 136 9.70 -1.28 6.00
N VAL A 137 9.74 -0.89 4.72
CA VAL A 137 9.55 -1.83 3.60
C VAL A 137 10.76 -2.76 3.47
N GLU A 138 10.48 -4.06 3.48
CA GLU A 138 11.42 -5.10 3.09
C GLU A 138 11.10 -5.57 1.66
N VAL A 139 12.13 -5.74 0.83
CA VAL A 139 11.94 -6.14 -0.58
C VAL A 139 12.09 -7.65 -0.66
N ILE A 140 11.04 -8.33 -1.13
CA ILE A 140 11.00 -9.79 -1.21
C ILE A 140 10.54 -10.28 -2.59
N GLU A 141 10.86 -11.53 -2.88
CA GLU A 141 10.41 -12.22 -4.09
C GLU A 141 9.06 -12.93 -3.89
N ALA A 142 8.36 -13.23 -5.00
CA ALA A 142 7.06 -13.91 -4.95
C ALA A 142 7.11 -15.26 -4.22
N LYS A 143 8.26 -15.95 -4.23
CA LYS A 143 8.48 -17.21 -3.49
C LYS A 143 8.42 -17.01 -1.98
N GLU A 144 8.94 -15.89 -1.48
CA GLU A 144 8.94 -15.57 -0.05
C GLU A 144 7.54 -15.18 0.40
N TYR A 145 6.82 -14.37 -0.39
CA TYR A 145 5.40 -14.10 -0.18
C TYR A 145 4.59 -15.40 -0.07
N LEU A 146 4.78 -16.36 -1.00
CA LEU A 146 4.03 -17.62 -0.97
C LEU A 146 4.34 -18.46 0.27
N LYS A 147 5.56 -18.43 0.80
CA LYS A 147 5.89 -19.12 2.06
C LYS A 147 5.12 -18.52 3.24
N ASP A 148 5.12 -17.19 3.36
CA ASP A 148 4.38 -16.49 4.42
C ASP A 148 2.86 -16.71 4.30
N ALA A 149 2.33 -16.65 3.08
CA ALA A 149 0.92 -16.89 2.80
C ALA A 149 0.47 -18.31 3.14
N LEU A 150 1.32 -19.33 2.88
CA LEU A 150 1.04 -20.73 3.24
C LEU A 150 0.98 -20.97 4.76
N GLU A 151 1.69 -20.16 5.54
CA GLU A 151 1.66 -20.21 7.00
C GLU A 151 0.56 -19.34 7.61
N SER A 152 -0.17 -18.59 6.79
CA SER A 152 -1.20 -17.66 7.25
C SER A 152 -2.56 -18.33 7.46
N ASP A 153 -3.35 -17.82 8.41
CA ASP A 153 -4.71 -18.31 8.67
C ASP A 153 -5.74 -17.69 7.72
N ILE A 154 -5.51 -16.45 7.28
CA ILE A 154 -6.35 -15.71 6.35
C ILE A 154 -5.47 -15.10 5.26
N GLN A 155 -5.81 -15.35 3.99
CA GLN A 155 -5.14 -14.76 2.83
C GLN A 155 -6.15 -14.04 1.94
N LEU A 156 -5.87 -12.77 1.60
CA LEU A 156 -6.71 -11.98 0.70
C LEU A 156 -5.85 -11.33 -0.39
N PHE A 157 -6.39 -11.28 -1.61
CA PHE A 157 -5.87 -10.49 -2.72
C PHE A 157 -6.76 -9.26 -2.88
N ILE A 158 -6.18 -8.06 -2.75
CA ILE A 158 -6.91 -6.78 -2.73
C ILE A 158 -6.38 -5.85 -3.81
#